data_AF-A0A8T4ZQ65-F1
#
_entry.id   AF-A0A8T4ZQ65-F1
#
_cell.length_a   1.000
_cell.length_b   1.000
_cell.length_c   1.000
_cell.angle_alpha   90.00
_cell.angle_beta   90.00
_cell.angle_gamma   90.00
#
_symmetry.space_group_name_H-M   'P 1'
#
loop_
_entity.id
_entity.type
_entity.pdbx_description
1 polymer ?
#
loop_
_entity_poly.entity_id
_entity_poly.type
_entity_poly.pdbx_seq_one_letter_code
_entity_poly.pdbx_strand_id
1 'polypeptide(L)'
;EGVAKRMTQKKLNTISKLDIDCIVLICPFCGIMYDRYQSLIAAESDKGYKIPVLYYPQLLGLALGIETQKLGFDTNSVKVDELLERMGF
;
A
#
# COMPACT_ATOMS: atom_id res chain seq x y z
N GLU A 1 -10.31 15.13 10.69
CA GLU A 1 -9.47 14.30 9.78
C GLU A 1 -8.32 15.03 9.07
N GLY A 2 -8.35 16.36 8.89
CA GLY A 2 -7.33 17.07 8.09
C GLY A 2 -5.87 16.93 8.56
N VAL A 3 -5.62 16.81 9.87
CA VAL A 3 -4.24 16.59 10.39
C VAL A 3 -3.71 15.21 9.96
N ALA A 4 -4.53 14.17 10.10
CA ALA A 4 -4.17 12.81 9.69
C ALA A 4 -3.84 12.75 8.19
N LYS A 5 -4.73 13.28 7.33
CA LYS A 5 -4.50 13.35 5.88
C LYS A 5 -3.21 14.10 5.53
N ARG A 6 -2.95 15.25 6.18
CA ARG A 6 -1.72 16.03 5.96
C ARG A 6 -0.45 15.28 6.37
N MET A 7 -0.46 14.58 7.51
CA MET A 7 0.67 13.76 7.96
C MET A 7 0.94 12.60 6.99
N THR A 8 -0.12 11.90 6.57
CA THR A 8 -0.05 10.87 5.54
C THR A 8 0.54 11.41 4.25
N GLN A 9 -0.02 12.51 3.73
CA GLN A 9 0.40 13.11 2.47
C GLN A 9 1.88 13.54 2.52
N LYS A 10 2.36 14.05 3.66
CA LYS A 10 3.78 14.37 3.84
C LYS A 10 4.66 13.13 3.66
N LYS A 11 4.30 12.00 4.27
CA LYS A 11 5.08 10.76 4.12
C LYS A 11 5.00 10.20 2.71
N LEU A 12 3.80 10.14 2.11
CA LEU A 12 3.63 9.66 0.74
C LEU A 12 4.40 10.51 -0.28
N ASN A 13 4.44 11.84 -0.12
CA ASN A 13 5.26 12.73 -0.96
C ASN A 13 6.76 12.44 -0.88
N THR A 14 7.26 12.02 0.28
CA THR A 14 8.66 11.62 0.43
C THR A 14 8.89 10.28 -0.24
N ILE A 15 8.03 9.30 0.04
CA ILE A 15 8.13 7.94 -0.50
C ILE A 15 8.02 7.94 -2.03
N SER A 16 7.15 8.76 -2.61
CA SER A 16 6.96 8.85 -4.07
C SER A 16 8.15 9.40 -4.84
N LYS A 17 9.19 9.87 -4.14
CA LYS A 17 10.46 10.34 -4.73
C LYS A 17 11.58 9.31 -4.57
N LEU A 18 11.31 8.20 -3.91
CA LEU A 18 12.24 7.10 -3.74
C LEU A 18 11.95 6.02 -4.77
N ASP A 19 12.98 5.26 -5.13
CA ASP A 19 12.85 4.06 -5.97
C ASP A 19 12.51 2.87 -5.06
N ILE A 20 11.21 2.63 -4.87
CA ILE A 20 10.69 1.53 -4.05
C ILE A 20 9.59 0.77 -4.78
N ASP A 21 9.49 -0.54 -4.51
CA ASP A 21 8.43 -1.37 -5.09
C ASP A 21 7.11 -1.30 -4.32
N CYS A 22 7.18 -1.26 -2.98
CA CYS A 22 6.00 -1.20 -2.12
C CYS A 22 6.34 -0.74 -0.70
N ILE A 23 5.30 -0.44 0.09
CA ILE A 23 5.39 -0.25 1.53
C ILE A 23 4.91 -1.52 2.24
N VAL A 24 5.66 -2.00 3.23
CA VAL A 24 5.21 -3.10 4.09
C VAL A 24 4.75 -2.57 5.45
N LEU A 25 3.55 -2.97 5.87
CA LEU A 25 2.93 -2.51 7.12
C LEU A 25 2.73 -3.67 8.11
N ILE A 26 3.06 -3.42 9.38
CA ILE A 26 2.77 -4.33 10.50
C ILE A 26 1.56 -3.89 11.35
N CYS A 27 0.99 -2.72 11.06
CA CYS A 27 -0.09 -2.11 11.83
C CYS A 27 -1.32 -1.91 10.95
N PRO A 28 -2.49 -2.51 11.29
CA PRO A 28 -3.73 -2.34 10.53
C PRO A 28 -4.17 -0.87 10.40
N PHE A 29 -3.94 -0.06 11.44
CA PHE A 29 -4.28 1.37 11.40
C PHE A 29 -3.42 2.15 10.40
N CYS A 30 -2.16 1.73 10.20
CA CYS A 30 -1.35 2.30 9.12
C CYS A 30 -1.92 1.97 7.73
N GLY A 31 -2.68 0.88 7.59
CA GLY A 31 -3.39 0.55 6.35
C GLY A 31 -4.46 1.58 6.00
N ILE A 32 -5.18 2.11 6.99
CA ILE A 32 -6.11 3.23 6.77
C ILE A 32 -5.35 4.43 6.18
N MET A 33 -4.18 4.73 6.76
CA MET A 33 -3.40 5.91 6.40
C MET A 33 -2.67 5.77 5.07
N TYR A 34 -2.01 4.65 4.79
CA TYR A 34 -1.13 4.54 3.63
C TYR A 34 -1.71 3.74 2.48
N ASP A 35 -2.77 2.96 2.68
CA ASP A 35 -3.45 2.25 1.59
C ASP A 35 -4.75 2.99 1.22
N ARG A 36 -5.72 3.05 2.14
CA ARG A 36 -7.05 3.65 1.87
C ARG A 36 -6.98 5.15 1.58
N TYR A 37 -6.24 5.92 2.36
CA TYR A 37 -6.23 7.38 2.23
C TYR A 37 -5.50 7.87 0.97
N GLN A 38 -4.80 7.01 0.21
CA GLN A 38 -4.20 7.45 -1.06
C GLN A 38 -5.28 7.95 -2.03
N SER A 39 -6.42 7.27 -2.13
CA SER A 39 -7.53 7.69 -3.00
C SER A 39 -8.21 8.95 -2.48
N LEU A 40 -8.41 9.06 -1.15
CA LEU A 40 -8.99 10.25 -0.53
C LEU A 40 -8.10 11.49 -0.71
N ILE A 41 -6.78 11.33 -0.55
CA ILE A 41 -5.82 12.42 -0.77
C ILE A 41 -5.77 12.78 -2.27
N ALA A 42 -5.86 11.80 -3.16
CA ALA A 42 -5.93 12.05 -4.61
C ALA A 42 -7.23 12.74 -5.05
N ALA A 43 -8.33 12.60 -4.30
CA ALA A 43 -9.57 13.33 -4.57
C ALA A 43 -9.50 14.80 -4.12
N GLU A 44 -8.66 15.10 -3.12
CA GLU A 44 -8.48 16.45 -2.54
C GLU A 44 -7.23 17.17 -3.05
N SER A 45 -6.40 16.51 -3.87
CA SER A 45 -5.17 17.06 -4.44
C SER A 45 -4.87 16.46 -5.81
N ASP A 46 -4.18 17.18 -6.68
CA ASP A 46 -3.81 16.71 -8.03
C ASP A 46 -2.74 15.59 -8.02
N LYS A 47 -2.57 14.86 -6.92
CA LYS A 47 -1.54 13.82 -6.73
C LYS A 47 -2.16 12.46 -6.45
N GLY A 48 -2.05 11.55 -7.42
CA GLY A 48 -2.35 10.12 -7.26
C GLY A 48 -1.09 9.29 -7.07
N TYR A 49 -0.77 8.90 -5.83
CA TYR A 49 0.47 8.17 -5.53
C TYR A 49 0.47 6.74 -6.06
N LYS A 50 -0.66 6.02 -5.94
CA LYS A 50 -0.81 4.60 -6.32
C LYS A 50 0.35 3.70 -5.85
N ILE A 51 0.91 3.98 -4.66
CA ILE A 51 2.03 3.22 -4.11
C ILE A 51 1.47 1.89 -3.57
N PRO A 52 1.97 0.72 -4.04
CA PRO A 52 1.54 -0.56 -3.50
C PRO A 52 1.83 -0.68 -2.00
N VAL A 53 0.89 -1.24 -1.26
CA VAL A 53 1.03 -1.49 0.19
C VAL A 53 0.76 -2.95 0.45
N LEU A 54 1.71 -3.65 1.09
CA LEU A 54 1.52 -5.00 1.59
C LEU A 54 1.42 -4.98 3.11
N TYR A 55 0.55 -5.81 3.67
CA TYR A 55 0.62 -6.14 5.10
C TYR A 55 1.68 -7.22 5.30
N TYR A 56 2.46 -7.11 6.37
CA TYR A 56 3.55 -8.02 6.67
C TYR A 56 3.12 -9.51 6.64
N PRO A 57 1.94 -9.92 7.16
CA PRO A 57 1.47 -11.29 7.03
C PRO A 57 1.26 -11.75 5.58
N GLN A 58 0.88 -10.85 4.66
CA GLN A 58 0.74 -11.17 3.24
C GLN A 58 2.12 -11.49 2.64
N LEU A 59 3.11 -10.63 2.89
CA LEU A 59 4.48 -10.85 2.43
C LEU A 59 5.10 -12.11 3.04
N LEU A 60 4.89 -12.33 4.33
CA LEU A 60 5.33 -13.55 5.02
C LEU A 60 4.66 -14.80 4.42
N GLY A 61 3.37 -14.72 4.12
CA GLY A 61 2.64 -15.82 3.48
C GLY A 61 3.19 -16.19 2.10
N LEU A 62 3.52 -15.19 1.27
CA LEU A 62 4.22 -15.41 0.01
C LEU A 62 5.55 -16.14 0.21
N ALA A 63 6.36 -15.69 1.18
CA ALA A 63 7.66 -16.29 1.49
C ALA A 63 7.54 -17.74 2.01
N LEU A 64 6.42 -18.08 2.66
CA LEU A 64 6.10 -19.43 3.12
C LEU A 64 5.45 -20.31 2.04
N GLY A 65 5.25 -19.81 0.82
CA GLY A 65 4.63 -20.55 -0.29
C GLY A 65 3.12 -20.71 -0.17
N ILE A 66 2.45 -19.84 0.57
CA ILE A 66 0.98 -19.81 0.63
C ILE A 66 0.42 -19.25 -0.68
N GLU A 67 -0.58 -19.91 -1.24
CA GLU A 67 -1.32 -19.46 -2.43
C GLU A 67 -1.82 -18.01 -2.28
N THR A 68 -1.62 -17.18 -3.31
CA THR A 68 -1.98 -15.75 -3.30
C THR A 68 -3.45 -15.50 -3.02
N GLN A 69 -4.33 -16.40 -3.45
CA GLN A 69 -5.78 -16.34 -3.24
C GLN A 69 -6.17 -16.43 -1.76
N LYS A 70 -5.29 -16.95 -0.89
CA LYS A 70 -5.51 -17.07 0.55
C LYS A 70 -4.95 -15.87 1.35
N LEU A 71 -4.24 -14.96 0.69
CA LEU A 71 -3.53 -13.85 1.32
C LEU A 71 -4.29 -12.52 1.24
N GLY A 72 -5.47 -12.50 0.64
CA GLY A 72 -6.40 -11.37 0.68
C GLY A 72 -5.90 -10.11 -0.06
N PHE A 73 -5.07 -10.27 -1.11
CA PHE A 73 -4.56 -9.16 -1.91
C PHE A 73 -5.66 -8.36 -2.64
N ASP A 74 -6.83 -8.97 -2.83
CA ASP A 74 -8.03 -8.36 -3.39
C ASP A 74 -8.62 -7.27 -2.47
N THR A 75 -8.28 -7.30 -1.18
CA THR A 75 -8.74 -6.31 -0.17
C THR A 75 -7.86 -5.07 -0.07
N ASN A 76 -6.69 -5.06 -0.72
CA ASN A 76 -5.81 -3.90 -0.78
C ASN A 76 -6.48 -2.81 -1.63
N SER A 77 -6.44 -1.57 -1.15
CA SER A 77 -7.11 -0.42 -1.80
C SER A 77 -6.36 -0.01 -3.07
N VAL A 78 -5.02 -0.01 -3.00
CA VAL A 78 -4.17 0.07 -4.18
C VAL A 78 -3.95 -1.35 -4.71
N LYS A 79 -4.21 -1.54 -6.01
CA LYS A 79 -3.98 -2.82 -6.70
C LYS A 79 -2.51 -3.20 -6.65
N VAL A 80 -2.26 -4.49 -6.40
CA VAL A 80 -0.90 -5.05 -6.21
C VAL A 80 -0.58 -6.14 -7.25
N ASP A 81 -1.45 -6.33 -8.25
CA ASP A 81 -1.34 -7.37 -9.26
C ASP A 81 0.00 -7.28 -10.03
N GLU A 82 0.36 -6.08 -10.51
CA GLU A 82 1.65 -5.85 -11.19
C GLU A 82 2.86 -6.12 -10.28
N LEU A 83 2.73 -5.87 -8.96
CA LEU A 83 3.79 -6.16 -8.00
C LEU A 83 3.94 -7.67 -7.81
N LEU A 84 2.83 -8.41 -7.70
CA LEU A 84 2.83 -9.87 -7.55
C LEU A 84 3.44 -10.54 -8.78
N GLU A 85 3.04 -10.11 -9.98
CA GLU A 85 3.59 -10.64 -11.24
C GLU A 85 5.11 -10.43 -11.31
N ARG A 86 5.61 -9.23 -10.93
CA ARG A 86 7.05 -8.93 -10.86
C ARG A 86 7.80 -9.78 -9.84
N MET A 87 7.13 -10.19 -8.76
CA MET A 87 7.67 -11.09 -7.73
C MET A 87 7.56 -12.57 -8.12
N GLY A 88 6.89 -12.90 -9.23
CA GLY A 88 6.72 -14.26 -9.73
C GLY A 88 5.49 -15.00 -9.20
N PHE A 89 4.44 -14.27 -8.79
CA PHE A 89 3.19 -14.80 -8.25
C PHE A 89 1.97 -14.50 -9.11
#